data_AF-H1Y408-F1
#
_entry.id   AF-H1Y408-F1
#
_cell.length_a   1.000
_cell.length_b   1.000
_cell.length_c   1.000
_cell.angle_alpha   90.00
_cell.angle_beta   90.00
_cell.angle_gamma   90.00
#
_symmetry.space_group_name_H-M   'P 1'
#
loop_
_entity.id
_entity.type
_entity.pdbx_description
1 polymer ?
#
loop_
_entity_poly.entity_id
_entity_poly.type
_entity_poly.pdbx_seq_one_letter_code
_entity_poly.pdbx_strand_id
1 'polypeptide(L)'
;MKTIAAMEHLVQELLLTVPEHDDPEWANQVRELIMKERDRAIQVTRETIYHLGGDPGRKSEHIEYLQTEISEVSDRYFNLLQNTVGNKPEYLLINCLLYALNHIYRYLKEIYASAFNGQLKVPLALKRACAADNQKMITRIIRALTASGEDKALVKLIGEYLCVLARPLYRPVESSIELDYQTGFVKALYHLVNNHTGAELRKRLFLEMIRLNFNYFPLICYYTKTMQTDDDQVGFYQDELVKVAEKIRDLRSIPVERRYSYEQGTPSLSEILSKALEEEEAVLRKRLQIQSRITYKKWTNMLFSPFHLRVSATMEQVVYLFRVLIEIGFFTGMKKVTYFDYIAKHIETDYQQSFSTGYIKNKYNNPKQLTSDKVKSYFLQAVQWINDHPPAD
;
A
#
# COMPACT_ATOMS: atom_id res chain seq x y z
N MET A 1 45.70 3.80 -9.79
CA MET A 1 44.48 3.40 -10.53
C MET A 1 44.78 2.21 -11.46
N LYS A 2 45.10 1.04 -10.91
CA LYS A 2 45.37 -0.19 -11.71
C LYS A 2 44.78 -1.44 -11.03
N THR A 3 43.76 -1.26 -10.21
CA THR A 3 43.39 -2.28 -9.23
C THR A 3 42.64 -3.45 -9.89
N ILE A 4 41.63 -3.17 -10.71
CA ILE A 4 40.93 -4.22 -11.47
C ILE A 4 41.77 -4.65 -12.68
N ALA A 5 42.46 -3.72 -13.32
CA ALA A 5 43.45 -4.04 -14.36
C ALA A 5 44.52 -5.06 -13.92
N ALA A 6 44.97 -5.03 -12.67
CA ALA A 6 45.92 -6.03 -12.14
C ALA A 6 45.30 -7.43 -12.05
N MET A 7 44.03 -7.53 -11.62
CA MET A 7 43.29 -8.80 -11.65
C MET A 7 43.08 -9.31 -13.07
N GLU A 8 42.72 -8.42 -14.01
CA GLU A 8 42.57 -8.78 -15.42
C GLU A 8 43.88 -9.30 -16.01
N HIS A 9 45.01 -8.62 -15.74
CA HIS A 9 46.33 -9.06 -16.17
C HIS A 9 46.71 -10.43 -15.62
N LEU A 10 46.50 -10.66 -14.32
CA LEU A 10 46.75 -11.97 -13.69
C LEU A 10 45.94 -13.07 -14.39
N VAL A 11 44.68 -12.82 -14.72
CA VAL A 11 43.85 -13.81 -15.42
C VAL A 11 44.33 -14.05 -16.85
N GLN A 12 44.79 -13.02 -17.56
CA GLN A 12 45.40 -13.17 -18.89
C GLN A 12 46.67 -14.03 -18.83
N GLU A 13 47.51 -13.86 -17.82
CA GLU A 13 48.69 -14.70 -17.61
C GLU A 13 48.31 -16.14 -17.28
N LEU A 14 47.35 -16.34 -16.37
CA LEU A 14 46.88 -17.68 -15.98
C LEU A 14 46.22 -18.43 -17.14
N LEU A 15 45.52 -17.72 -18.04
CA LEU A 15 44.94 -18.30 -19.26
C LEU A 15 45.99 -18.94 -20.17
N LEU A 16 47.24 -18.44 -20.18
CA LEU A 16 48.34 -19.02 -20.95
C LEU A 16 48.88 -20.32 -20.34
N THR A 17 48.55 -20.59 -19.07
CA THR A 17 49.03 -21.74 -18.29
C THR A 17 47.95 -22.80 -18.07
N VAL A 18 46.79 -22.67 -18.74
CA VAL A 18 45.65 -23.57 -18.56
C VAL A 18 46.03 -24.99 -19.01
N PRO A 19 45.88 -26.00 -18.14
CA PRO A 19 46.17 -27.39 -18.50
C PRO A 19 45.14 -27.93 -19.50
N GLU A 20 45.55 -28.89 -20.33
CA GLU A 20 44.66 -29.55 -21.31
C GLU A 20 43.59 -30.44 -20.66
N HIS A 21 43.81 -30.84 -19.41
CA HIS A 21 42.96 -31.73 -18.64
C HIS A 21 42.65 -31.13 -17.26
N ASP A 22 41.61 -31.64 -16.62
CA ASP A 22 41.26 -31.24 -15.26
C ASP A 22 42.41 -31.54 -14.28
N ASP A 23 43.05 -30.48 -13.79
CA ASP A 23 44.11 -30.53 -12.79
C ASP A 23 43.63 -29.86 -11.49
N PRO A 24 43.34 -30.64 -10.43
CA PRO A 24 42.91 -30.12 -9.14
C PRO A 24 43.93 -29.20 -8.45
N GLU A 25 45.24 -29.41 -8.68
CA GLU A 25 46.30 -28.61 -8.07
C GLU A 25 46.33 -27.22 -8.70
N TRP A 26 46.35 -27.16 -10.03
CA TRP A 26 46.22 -25.91 -10.78
C TRP A 26 44.92 -25.16 -10.42
N ALA A 27 43.80 -25.89 -10.32
CA ALA A 27 42.50 -25.32 -9.94
C ALA A 27 42.54 -24.64 -8.55
N ASN A 28 43.21 -25.26 -7.57
CA ASN A 28 43.36 -24.68 -6.24
C ASN A 28 44.31 -23.49 -6.24
N GLN A 29 45.44 -23.58 -6.95
CA GLN A 29 46.40 -22.49 -7.10
C GLN A 29 45.74 -21.25 -7.73
N VAL A 30 44.98 -21.43 -8.81
CA VAL A 30 44.23 -20.35 -9.47
C VAL A 30 43.25 -19.67 -8.52
N ARG A 31 42.48 -20.46 -7.77
CA ARG A 31 41.54 -19.91 -6.77
C ARG A 31 42.29 -19.06 -5.74
N GLU A 32 43.37 -19.57 -5.16
CA GLU A 32 44.15 -18.85 -4.16
C GLU A 32 44.74 -17.54 -4.70
N LEU A 33 45.31 -17.57 -5.90
CA LEU A 33 45.88 -16.38 -6.55
C LEU A 33 44.81 -15.32 -6.81
N ILE A 34 43.64 -15.70 -7.32
CA ILE A 34 42.54 -14.76 -7.58
C ILE A 34 41.99 -14.18 -6.28
N MET A 35 41.81 -14.99 -5.23
CA MET A 35 41.33 -14.49 -3.93
C MET A 35 42.35 -13.55 -3.28
N LYS A 36 43.64 -13.85 -3.39
CA LYS A 36 44.71 -12.96 -2.91
C LYS A 36 44.69 -11.62 -3.63
N GLU A 37 44.55 -11.61 -4.96
CA GLU A 37 44.50 -10.36 -5.72
C GLU A 37 43.20 -9.59 -5.47
N ARG A 38 42.07 -10.26 -5.25
CA ARG A 38 40.82 -9.63 -4.78
C ARG A 38 41.02 -8.88 -3.47
N ASP A 39 41.67 -9.52 -2.49
CA ASP A 39 41.88 -8.91 -1.16
C ASP A 39 42.86 -7.74 -1.22
N ARG A 40 43.91 -7.88 -2.04
CA ARG A 40 44.81 -6.79 -2.39
C ARG A 40 44.05 -5.63 -3.05
N ALA A 41 43.13 -5.92 -3.97
CA ALA A 41 42.33 -4.91 -4.63
C ALA A 41 41.47 -4.11 -3.62
N ILE A 42 40.81 -4.80 -2.71
CA ILE A 42 40.04 -4.18 -1.62
C ILE A 42 40.94 -3.30 -0.75
N GLN A 43 42.13 -3.78 -0.39
CA GLN A 43 43.08 -3.03 0.44
C GLN A 43 43.58 -1.76 -0.26
N VAL A 44 43.96 -1.85 -1.54
CA VAL A 44 44.38 -0.70 -2.35
C VAL A 44 43.25 0.32 -2.48
N THR A 45 42.00 -0.12 -2.65
CA THR A 45 40.83 0.78 -2.66
C THR A 45 40.67 1.50 -1.32
N ARG A 46 40.82 0.81 -0.18
CA ARG A 46 40.77 1.42 1.16
C ARG A 46 41.85 2.50 1.34
N GLU A 47 43.09 2.16 1.01
CA GLU A 47 44.22 3.08 1.10
C GLU A 47 44.03 4.30 0.20
N THR A 48 43.59 4.08 -1.04
CA THR A 48 43.30 5.17 -1.97
C THR A 48 42.24 6.12 -1.41
N ILE A 49 41.13 5.59 -0.92
CA ILE A 49 40.04 6.40 -0.34
C ILE A 49 40.47 7.13 0.93
N TYR A 50 41.34 6.53 1.74
CA TYR A 50 41.95 7.18 2.88
C TYR A 50 42.82 8.37 2.45
N HIS A 51 43.65 8.19 1.42
CA HIS A 51 44.53 9.24 0.88
C HIS A 51 43.80 10.35 0.13
N LEU A 52 42.61 10.09 -0.42
CA LEU A 52 41.76 11.13 -1.02
C LEU A 52 41.26 12.17 0.01
N GLY A 53 41.50 11.95 1.30
CA GLY A 53 41.13 12.87 2.37
C GLY A 53 39.62 12.88 2.60
N GLY A 54 39.12 13.78 3.43
CA GLY A 54 37.69 13.89 3.73
C GLY A 54 36.80 14.29 2.54
N ASP A 55 37.35 14.53 1.34
CA ASP A 55 36.65 15.05 0.17
C ASP A 55 35.59 14.04 -0.35
N PRO A 56 34.29 14.34 -0.20
CA PRO A 56 33.23 13.44 -0.63
C PRO A 56 33.14 13.31 -2.16
N GLY A 57 33.45 14.37 -2.92
CA GLY A 57 33.33 14.38 -4.37
C GLY A 57 34.34 13.44 -5.03
N ARG A 58 35.62 13.57 -4.63
CA ARG A 58 36.69 12.69 -5.11
C ARG A 58 36.47 11.22 -4.74
N LYS A 59 35.88 10.95 -3.57
CA LYS A 59 35.50 9.58 -3.17
C LYS A 59 34.42 9.01 -4.09
N SER A 60 33.37 9.77 -4.35
CA SER A 60 32.31 9.34 -5.27
C SER A 60 32.86 9.08 -6.68
N GLU A 61 33.66 10.00 -7.24
CA GLU A 61 34.29 9.81 -8.55
C GLU A 61 35.15 8.54 -8.60
N HIS A 62 35.94 8.27 -7.55
CA HIS A 62 36.76 7.07 -7.49
C HIS A 62 35.92 5.78 -7.39
N ILE A 63 34.86 5.79 -6.58
CA ILE A 63 33.96 4.65 -6.43
C ILE A 63 33.16 4.40 -7.72
N GLU A 64 32.72 5.43 -8.43
CA GLU A 64 32.06 5.34 -9.74
C GLU A 64 32.99 4.77 -10.82
N TYR A 65 34.24 5.22 -10.85
CA TYR A 65 35.27 4.68 -11.73
C TYR A 65 35.43 3.17 -11.51
N LEU A 66 35.59 2.73 -10.25
CA LEU A 66 35.72 1.31 -9.93
C LEU A 66 34.47 0.49 -10.28
N GLN A 67 33.26 1.03 -10.05
CA GLN A 67 32.02 0.36 -10.46
C GLN A 67 31.99 0.12 -11.97
N THR A 68 32.38 1.12 -12.76
CA THR A 68 32.45 1.01 -14.23
C THR A 68 33.48 -0.03 -14.66
N GLU A 69 34.71 0.04 -14.11
CA GLU A 69 35.80 -0.89 -14.44
C GLU A 69 35.41 -2.34 -14.11
N ILE A 70 34.80 -2.58 -12.93
CA ILE A 70 34.31 -3.90 -12.53
C ILE A 70 33.23 -4.41 -13.49
N SER A 71 32.25 -3.57 -13.84
CA SER A 71 31.17 -3.94 -14.75
C SER A 71 31.68 -4.28 -16.15
N GLU A 72 32.61 -3.50 -16.70
CA GLU A 72 33.19 -3.75 -18.02
C GLU A 72 33.99 -5.05 -18.07
N VAL A 73 34.88 -5.26 -17.10
CA VAL A 73 35.70 -6.49 -17.05
C VAL A 73 34.79 -7.69 -16.78
N SER A 74 33.85 -7.58 -15.84
CA SER A 74 32.91 -8.67 -15.57
C SER A 74 32.09 -9.04 -16.80
N ASP A 75 31.59 -8.07 -17.58
CA ASP A 75 30.76 -8.34 -18.74
C ASP A 75 31.56 -9.01 -19.86
N ARG A 76 32.79 -8.56 -20.10
CA ARG A 76 33.72 -9.16 -21.07
C ARG A 76 33.96 -10.63 -20.78
N TYR A 77 34.36 -10.95 -19.55
CA TYR A 77 34.66 -12.31 -19.14
C TYR A 77 33.40 -13.17 -19.00
N PHE A 78 32.26 -12.59 -18.63
CA PHE A 78 30.99 -13.31 -18.62
C PHE A 78 30.57 -13.74 -20.03
N ASN A 79 30.74 -12.87 -21.03
CA ASN A 79 30.46 -13.21 -22.42
C ASN A 79 31.43 -14.28 -22.95
N LEU A 80 32.71 -14.20 -22.59
CA LEU A 80 33.69 -15.25 -22.89
C LEU A 80 33.28 -16.60 -22.27
N LEU A 81 32.80 -16.59 -21.02
CA LEU A 81 32.29 -17.77 -20.34
C LEU A 81 31.10 -18.41 -21.08
N GLN A 82 30.17 -17.60 -21.61
CA GLN A 82 29.02 -18.12 -22.37
C GLN A 82 29.45 -18.87 -23.65
N ASN A 83 30.60 -18.51 -24.23
CA ASN A 83 31.15 -19.15 -25.42
C ASN A 83 32.07 -20.34 -25.10
N THR A 84 32.37 -20.58 -23.82
CA THR A 84 33.27 -21.64 -23.37
C THR A 84 32.48 -22.90 -23.00
N VAL A 85 32.90 -24.07 -23.49
CA VAL A 85 32.25 -25.35 -23.15
C VAL A 85 32.51 -25.68 -21.67
N GLY A 86 31.45 -26.06 -20.94
CA GLY A 86 31.39 -26.08 -19.46
C GLY A 86 32.30 -27.03 -18.67
N ASN A 87 33.30 -27.65 -19.28
CA ASN A 87 34.19 -28.65 -18.64
C ASN A 87 35.68 -28.38 -18.91
N LYS A 88 36.06 -27.15 -19.27
CA LYS A 88 37.47 -26.82 -19.46
C LYS A 88 38.03 -26.02 -18.28
N PRO A 89 39.31 -26.13 -17.91
CA PRO A 89 39.87 -25.39 -16.78
C PRO A 89 39.77 -23.85 -16.94
N GLU A 90 39.68 -23.33 -18.16
CA GLU A 90 39.37 -21.91 -18.44
C GLU A 90 38.03 -21.48 -17.84
N TYR A 91 37.03 -22.37 -17.87
CA TYR A 91 35.71 -22.11 -17.29
C TYR A 91 35.81 -21.86 -15.79
N LEU A 92 36.64 -22.64 -15.08
CA LEU A 92 36.89 -22.45 -13.65
C LEU A 92 37.58 -21.09 -13.39
N LEU A 93 38.66 -20.81 -14.11
CA LEU A 93 39.44 -19.58 -13.98
C LEU A 93 38.54 -18.33 -14.16
N ILE A 94 37.75 -18.31 -15.23
CA ILE A 94 36.83 -17.20 -15.51
C ILE A 94 35.77 -17.08 -14.41
N ASN A 95 35.19 -18.19 -13.94
CA ASN A 95 34.22 -18.13 -12.83
C ASN A 95 34.84 -17.60 -11.53
N CYS A 96 36.08 -17.97 -11.21
CA CYS A 96 36.79 -17.45 -10.05
C CYS A 96 36.96 -15.93 -10.14
N LEU A 97 37.34 -15.41 -11.32
CA LEU A 97 37.42 -13.96 -11.56
C LEU A 97 36.06 -13.29 -11.36
N LEU A 98 35.00 -13.79 -12.02
CA LEU A 98 33.66 -13.20 -11.93
C LEU A 98 33.13 -13.20 -10.49
N TYR A 99 33.41 -14.25 -9.72
CA TYR A 99 33.09 -14.30 -8.30
C TYR A 99 33.84 -13.22 -7.51
N ALA A 100 35.14 -13.07 -7.75
CA ALA A 100 35.96 -12.06 -7.09
C ALA A 100 35.50 -10.63 -7.42
N LEU A 101 35.18 -10.34 -8.69
CA LEU A 101 34.63 -9.06 -9.13
C LEU A 101 33.27 -8.76 -8.47
N ASN A 102 32.37 -9.74 -8.42
CA ASN A 102 31.09 -9.60 -7.71
C ASN A 102 31.29 -9.31 -6.22
N HIS A 103 32.30 -9.91 -5.59
CA HIS A 103 32.64 -9.66 -4.19
C HIS A 103 33.13 -8.23 -3.97
N ILE A 104 34.03 -7.74 -4.83
CA ILE A 104 34.51 -6.35 -4.76
C ILE A 104 33.33 -5.38 -4.97
N TYR A 105 32.47 -5.63 -5.97
CA TYR A 105 31.31 -4.78 -6.23
C TYR A 105 30.38 -4.65 -5.01
N ARG A 106 30.05 -5.79 -4.37
CA ARG A 106 29.25 -5.81 -3.13
C ARG A 106 29.94 -5.10 -1.99
N TYR A 107 31.25 -5.31 -1.83
CA TYR A 107 32.06 -4.62 -0.84
C TYR A 107 32.00 -3.09 -1.03
N LEU A 108 32.13 -2.59 -2.26
CA LEU A 108 32.03 -1.14 -2.54
C LEU A 108 30.67 -0.59 -2.14
N LYS A 109 29.61 -1.33 -2.47
CA LYS A 109 28.23 -0.96 -2.15
C LYS A 109 27.97 -0.91 -0.65
N GLU A 110 28.44 -1.90 0.10
CA GLU A 110 28.20 -2.01 1.55
C GLU A 110 29.03 -1.00 2.35
N ILE A 111 30.32 -0.86 2.03
CA ILE A 111 31.23 -0.03 2.81
C ILE A 111 31.17 1.45 2.40
N TYR A 112 30.91 1.74 1.13
CA TYR A 112 30.90 3.10 0.59
C TYR A 112 29.52 3.52 0.09
N ALA A 113 28.46 3.11 0.79
CA ALA A 113 27.07 3.34 0.39
C ALA A 113 26.72 4.81 0.07
N SER A 114 27.37 5.79 0.72
CA SER A 114 27.15 7.22 0.45
C SER A 114 27.80 7.73 -0.84
N ALA A 115 28.83 7.03 -1.33
CA ALA A 115 29.59 7.35 -2.54
C ALA A 115 29.26 6.41 -3.71
N PHE A 116 28.51 5.34 -3.44
CA PHE A 116 28.11 4.34 -4.42
C PHE A 116 27.00 4.88 -5.32
N ASN A 117 27.17 4.74 -6.65
CA ASN A 117 26.21 5.25 -7.62
C ASN A 117 25.31 4.13 -8.11
N GLY A 118 24.14 4.03 -7.47
CA GLY A 118 23.17 3.00 -7.77
C GLY A 118 22.55 3.04 -9.18
N GLN A 119 22.74 4.14 -9.93
CA GLN A 119 22.25 4.29 -11.30
C GLN A 119 23.20 3.69 -12.34
N LEU A 120 24.45 3.37 -11.95
CA LEU A 120 25.40 2.75 -12.87
C LEU A 120 25.01 1.32 -13.21
N LYS A 121 25.49 0.88 -14.38
CA LYS A 121 25.29 -0.47 -14.88
C LYS A 121 25.84 -1.50 -13.90
N VAL A 122 25.02 -2.49 -13.56
CA VAL A 122 25.44 -3.59 -12.69
C VAL A 122 26.07 -4.74 -13.50
N PRO A 123 27.11 -5.44 -12.99
CA PRO A 123 27.78 -6.52 -13.72
C PRO A 123 26.84 -7.67 -14.13
N LEU A 124 26.97 -8.19 -15.35
CA LEU A 124 26.15 -9.30 -15.86
C LEU A 124 26.27 -10.57 -15.03
N ALA A 125 27.48 -10.88 -14.54
CA ALA A 125 27.71 -12.04 -13.67
C ALA A 125 26.95 -11.89 -12.35
N LEU A 126 26.90 -10.69 -11.79
CA LEU A 126 26.14 -10.39 -10.57
C LEU A 126 24.64 -10.52 -10.83
N LYS A 127 24.13 -9.98 -11.95
CA LYS A 127 22.72 -10.14 -12.37
C LYS A 127 22.35 -11.62 -12.44
N ARG A 128 23.16 -12.46 -13.09
CA ARG A 128 22.90 -13.90 -13.21
C ARG A 128 22.90 -14.60 -11.86
N ALA A 129 23.85 -14.28 -10.98
CA ALA A 129 23.90 -14.86 -9.64
C ALA A 129 22.64 -14.53 -8.84
N CYS A 130 22.22 -13.25 -8.81
CA CYS A 130 21.00 -12.83 -8.13
C CYS A 130 19.74 -13.45 -8.76
N ALA A 131 19.66 -13.56 -10.08
CA ALA A 131 18.54 -14.20 -10.76
C ALA A 131 18.40 -15.69 -10.37
N ALA A 132 19.52 -16.42 -10.28
CA ALA A 132 19.52 -17.83 -9.86
C ALA A 132 19.04 -18.00 -8.41
N ASP A 133 19.45 -17.11 -7.50
CA ASP A 133 18.98 -17.10 -6.12
C ASP A 133 17.49 -16.76 -6.03
N ASN A 134 17.05 -15.74 -6.77
CA ASN A 134 15.66 -15.31 -6.82
C ASN A 134 14.75 -16.41 -7.40
N GLN A 135 15.19 -17.15 -8.42
CA GLN A 135 14.38 -18.21 -9.04
C GLN A 135 13.94 -19.29 -8.03
N LYS A 136 14.83 -19.68 -7.10
CA LYS A 136 14.51 -20.63 -6.04
C LYS A 136 13.44 -20.08 -5.08
N MET A 137 13.55 -18.81 -4.72
CA MET A 137 12.57 -18.13 -3.85
C MET A 137 11.23 -17.94 -4.56
N ILE A 138 11.23 -17.48 -5.82
CA ILE A 138 10.05 -17.28 -6.67
C ILE A 138 9.22 -18.56 -6.76
N THR A 139 9.87 -19.70 -7.01
CA THR A 139 9.19 -21.00 -7.10
C THR A 139 8.45 -21.35 -5.81
N ARG A 140 9.05 -21.02 -4.65
CA ARG A 140 8.42 -21.23 -3.33
C ARG A 140 7.29 -20.23 -3.09
N ILE A 141 7.47 -18.96 -3.46
CA ILE A 141 6.44 -17.92 -3.34
C ILE A 141 5.18 -18.29 -4.11
N ILE A 142 5.32 -18.63 -5.40
CA ILE A 142 4.18 -18.99 -6.25
C ILE A 142 3.43 -20.20 -5.68
N ARG A 143 4.17 -21.22 -5.22
CA ARG A 143 3.57 -22.41 -4.60
C ARG A 143 2.78 -22.04 -3.33
N ALA A 144 3.36 -21.23 -2.46
CA ALA A 144 2.72 -20.82 -1.21
C ALA A 144 1.46 -19.98 -1.46
N LEU A 145 1.53 -18.99 -2.37
CA LEU A 145 0.39 -18.15 -2.76
C LEU A 145 -0.73 -18.95 -3.44
N THR A 146 -0.39 -19.99 -4.21
CA THR A 146 -1.40 -20.85 -4.84
C THR A 146 -2.07 -21.75 -3.82
N ALA A 147 -1.32 -22.24 -2.83
CA ALA A 147 -1.82 -23.14 -1.79
C ALA A 147 -2.63 -22.41 -0.70
N SER A 148 -2.43 -21.12 -0.51
CA SER A 148 -3.09 -20.35 0.56
C SER A 148 -4.59 -20.09 0.32
N GLY A 149 -5.12 -20.43 -0.86
CA GLY A 149 -6.53 -20.18 -1.20
C GLY A 149 -6.86 -18.69 -1.40
N GLU A 150 -5.83 -17.87 -1.63
CA GLU A 150 -5.95 -16.42 -1.87
C GLU A 150 -6.70 -16.10 -3.17
N ASP A 151 -7.05 -14.84 -3.37
CA ASP A 151 -7.69 -14.37 -4.60
C ASP A 151 -6.83 -14.74 -5.82
N LYS A 152 -7.39 -15.62 -6.66
CA LYS A 152 -6.75 -16.13 -7.88
C LYS A 152 -6.29 -15.01 -8.80
N ALA A 153 -7.00 -13.88 -8.85
CA ALA A 153 -6.60 -12.73 -9.66
C ALA A 153 -5.32 -12.08 -9.12
N LEU A 154 -5.24 -11.85 -7.80
CA LEU A 154 -4.05 -11.28 -7.17
C LEU A 154 -2.85 -12.22 -7.28
N VAL A 155 -3.05 -13.52 -7.01
CA VAL A 155 -2.01 -14.54 -7.14
C VAL A 155 -1.48 -14.60 -8.58
N LYS A 156 -2.37 -14.53 -9.58
CA LYS A 156 -1.99 -14.49 -10.99
C LYS A 156 -1.15 -13.25 -11.31
N LEU A 157 -1.57 -12.05 -10.88
CA LEU A 157 -0.84 -10.81 -11.14
C LEU A 157 0.57 -10.83 -10.54
N ILE A 158 0.70 -11.26 -9.28
CA ILE A 158 2.01 -11.38 -8.62
C ILE A 158 2.83 -12.48 -9.31
N GLY A 159 2.22 -13.63 -9.63
CA GLY A 159 2.88 -14.74 -10.30
C GLY A 159 3.41 -14.36 -11.68
N GLU A 160 2.66 -13.60 -12.47
CA GLU A 160 3.10 -13.08 -13.77
C GLU A 160 4.31 -12.16 -13.63
N TYR A 161 4.28 -11.23 -12.66
CA TYR A 161 5.43 -10.37 -12.38
C TYR A 161 6.67 -11.18 -11.94
N LEU A 162 6.51 -12.11 -11.00
CA LEU A 162 7.61 -12.97 -10.54
C LEU A 162 8.16 -13.85 -11.67
N CYS A 163 7.31 -14.32 -12.60
CA CYS A 163 7.75 -15.04 -13.79
C CYS A 163 8.59 -14.16 -14.72
N VAL A 164 8.25 -12.87 -14.86
CA VAL A 164 9.05 -11.90 -15.61
C VAL A 164 10.42 -11.71 -14.93
N LEU A 165 10.46 -11.58 -13.60
CA LEU A 165 11.73 -11.48 -12.86
C LEU A 165 12.62 -12.72 -13.00
N ALA A 166 12.02 -13.90 -13.11
CA ALA A 166 12.75 -15.15 -13.34
C ALA A 166 13.31 -15.25 -14.77
N ARG A 167 12.89 -14.37 -15.69
CA ARG A 167 13.28 -14.38 -17.12
C ARG A 167 13.92 -13.05 -17.51
N PRO A 168 15.25 -12.92 -17.40
CA PRO A 168 15.98 -11.65 -17.60
C PRO A 168 15.73 -10.95 -18.95
N LEU A 169 15.27 -11.68 -19.97
CA LEU A 169 14.99 -11.16 -21.30
C LEU A 169 13.76 -10.23 -21.38
N TYR A 170 12.80 -10.34 -20.46
CA TYR A 170 11.54 -9.59 -20.53
C TYR A 170 11.58 -8.24 -19.83
N ARG A 171 12.46 -8.08 -18.84
CA ARG A 171 12.72 -6.81 -18.18
C ARG A 171 14.22 -6.74 -17.86
N PRO A 172 15.03 -6.14 -18.74
CA PRO A 172 16.46 -6.02 -18.48
C PRO A 172 16.63 -5.17 -17.21
N VAL A 173 17.38 -5.70 -16.26
CA VAL A 173 17.90 -4.92 -15.14
C VAL A 173 19.09 -4.15 -15.67
N GLU A 174 19.05 -2.83 -15.64
CA GLU A 174 20.13 -1.98 -16.12
C GLU A 174 21.02 -1.54 -14.96
N SER A 175 20.41 -1.03 -13.89
CA SER A 175 21.09 -0.38 -12.78
C SER A 175 21.18 -1.23 -11.50
N SER A 176 22.07 -0.85 -10.58
CA SER A 176 22.15 -1.51 -9.27
C SER A 176 20.90 -1.28 -8.42
N ILE A 177 20.24 -0.12 -8.51
CA ILE A 177 19.01 0.15 -7.76
C ILE A 177 17.88 -0.76 -8.21
N GLU A 178 17.76 -1.02 -9.51
CA GLU A 178 16.78 -1.98 -10.03
C GLU A 178 17.06 -3.40 -9.56
N LEU A 179 18.33 -3.83 -9.56
CA LEU A 179 18.70 -5.16 -9.07
C LEU A 179 18.37 -5.33 -7.58
N ASP A 180 18.64 -4.28 -6.80
CA ASP A 180 18.34 -4.22 -5.37
C ASP A 180 16.85 -4.28 -5.11
N TYR A 181 16.08 -3.51 -5.86
CA TYR A 181 14.62 -3.53 -5.79
C TYR A 181 14.10 -4.94 -6.02
N GLN A 182 14.48 -5.56 -7.14
CA GLN A 182 13.99 -6.90 -7.50
C GLN A 182 14.38 -7.96 -6.47
N THR A 183 15.63 -7.93 -6.01
CA THR A 183 16.12 -8.88 -5.01
C THR A 183 15.47 -8.65 -3.64
N GLY A 184 15.31 -7.40 -3.23
CA GLY A 184 14.62 -7.01 -2.00
C GLY A 184 13.15 -7.42 -2.03
N PHE A 185 12.46 -7.15 -3.14
CA PHE A 185 11.06 -7.53 -3.35
C PHE A 185 10.85 -9.04 -3.24
N VAL A 186 11.66 -9.84 -3.94
CA VAL A 186 11.59 -11.30 -3.88
C VAL A 186 11.87 -11.82 -2.48
N LYS A 187 12.90 -11.31 -1.80
CA LYS A 187 13.23 -11.71 -0.42
C LYS A 187 12.11 -11.36 0.56
N ALA A 188 11.58 -10.15 0.48
CA ALA A 188 10.49 -9.69 1.35
C ALA A 188 9.23 -10.57 1.18
N LEU A 189 8.83 -10.84 -0.06
CA LEU A 189 7.73 -11.77 -0.35
C LEU A 189 8.02 -13.19 0.13
N TYR A 190 9.24 -13.68 -0.06
CA TYR A 190 9.66 -15.00 0.41
C TYR A 190 9.54 -15.11 1.94
N HIS A 191 10.00 -14.11 2.68
CA HIS A 191 9.82 -14.07 4.14
C HIS A 191 8.36 -13.98 4.54
N LEU A 192 7.56 -13.19 3.83
CA LEU A 192 6.14 -13.02 4.11
C LEU A 192 5.38 -14.35 4.02
N VAL A 193 5.51 -15.07 2.90
CA VAL A 193 4.75 -16.31 2.62
C VAL A 193 5.21 -17.50 3.45
N ASN A 194 6.45 -17.50 3.96
CA ASN A 194 6.93 -18.56 4.85
C ASN A 194 6.44 -18.37 6.29
N ASN A 195 6.11 -17.16 6.69
CA ASN A 195 5.77 -16.82 8.07
C ASN A 195 4.25 -16.68 8.30
N HIS A 196 3.44 -16.63 7.24
CA HIS A 196 2.00 -16.36 7.35
C HIS A 196 1.19 -17.19 6.35
N THR A 197 -0.02 -17.58 6.74
CA THR A 197 -0.96 -18.36 5.93
C THR A 197 -2.40 -17.89 6.14
N GLY A 198 -3.28 -18.18 5.18
CA GLY A 198 -4.72 -17.87 5.29
C GLY A 198 -5.03 -16.36 5.25
N ALA A 199 -6.12 -15.92 5.87
CA ALA A 199 -6.61 -14.54 5.78
C ALA A 199 -5.61 -13.45 6.23
N GLU A 200 -4.71 -13.79 7.16
CA GLU A 200 -3.64 -12.90 7.62
C GLU A 200 -2.61 -12.63 6.50
N LEU A 201 -2.40 -13.60 5.60
CA LEU A 201 -1.50 -13.46 4.46
C LEU A 201 -2.00 -12.39 3.50
N ARG A 202 -3.30 -12.38 3.13
CA ARG A 202 -3.90 -11.35 2.27
C ARG A 202 -3.62 -9.93 2.75
N LYS A 203 -3.97 -9.67 4.03
CA LYS A 203 -3.81 -8.33 4.63
C LYS A 203 -2.35 -7.92 4.64
N ARG A 204 -1.45 -8.83 5.04
CA ARG A 204 -0.02 -8.54 5.07
C ARG A 204 0.58 -8.39 3.68
N LEU A 205 0.10 -9.14 2.69
CA LEU A 205 0.52 -9.01 1.31
C LEU A 205 0.19 -7.62 0.77
N PHE A 206 -1.02 -7.12 1.03
CA PHE A 206 -1.38 -5.75 0.68
C PHE A 206 -0.45 -4.71 1.33
N LEU A 207 -0.24 -4.81 2.65
CA LEU A 207 0.66 -3.91 3.37
C LEU A 207 2.10 -3.98 2.84
N GLU A 208 2.57 -5.18 2.52
CA GLU A 208 3.91 -5.43 2.00
C GLU A 208 4.08 -4.82 0.60
N MET A 209 3.07 -4.92 -0.27
CA MET A 209 3.10 -4.26 -1.59
C MET A 209 3.18 -2.74 -1.48
N ILE A 210 2.51 -2.15 -0.49
CA ILE A 210 2.60 -0.71 -0.22
C ILE A 210 3.98 -0.35 0.32
N ARG A 211 4.49 -1.11 1.30
CA ARG A 211 5.81 -0.88 1.92
C ARG A 211 6.93 -0.92 0.90
N LEU A 212 6.92 -1.94 0.03
CA LEU A 212 7.87 -2.15 -1.07
C LEU A 212 7.62 -1.23 -2.27
N ASN A 213 6.68 -0.30 -2.17
CA ASN A 213 6.28 0.61 -3.23
C ASN A 213 6.10 -0.08 -4.60
N PHE A 214 5.34 -1.18 -4.61
CA PHE A 214 5.06 -1.95 -5.82
C PHE A 214 3.99 -1.26 -6.66
N ASN A 215 4.32 -0.10 -7.21
CA ASN A 215 3.47 0.75 -8.07
C ASN A 215 3.31 0.18 -9.50
N TYR A 216 3.08 -1.13 -9.59
CA TYR A 216 2.82 -1.86 -10.82
C TYR A 216 1.38 -1.63 -11.28
N PHE A 217 1.20 -1.12 -12.50
CA PHE A 217 -0.11 -0.67 -12.99
C PHE A 217 -1.24 -1.73 -12.90
N PRO A 218 -1.05 -2.99 -13.31
CA PRO A 218 -2.09 -4.02 -13.13
C PRO A 218 -2.50 -4.25 -11.68
N LEU A 219 -1.57 -4.13 -10.73
CA LEU A 219 -1.85 -4.24 -9.30
C LEU A 219 -2.63 -3.02 -8.80
N ILE A 220 -2.27 -1.82 -9.26
CA ILE A 220 -3.01 -0.59 -8.96
C ILE A 220 -4.47 -0.75 -9.39
N CYS A 221 -4.72 -1.15 -10.65
CA CYS A 221 -6.07 -1.38 -11.15
C CYS A 221 -6.84 -2.43 -10.33
N TYR A 222 -6.17 -3.51 -9.92
CA TYR A 222 -6.77 -4.53 -9.08
C TYR A 222 -7.22 -3.97 -7.72
N TYR A 223 -6.36 -3.22 -7.02
CA TYR A 223 -6.70 -2.67 -5.70
C TYR A 223 -7.75 -1.57 -5.79
N THR A 224 -7.67 -0.68 -6.79
CA THR A 224 -8.69 0.36 -7.01
C THR A 224 -10.07 -0.28 -7.23
N LYS A 225 -10.18 -1.31 -8.07
CA LYS A 225 -11.45 -2.00 -8.32
C LYS A 225 -11.98 -2.71 -7.06
N THR A 226 -11.09 -3.34 -6.31
CA THR A 226 -11.47 -4.04 -5.07
C THR A 226 -12.01 -3.05 -4.03
N MET A 227 -11.34 -1.90 -3.87
CA MET A 227 -11.78 -0.85 -2.96
C MET A 227 -13.17 -0.29 -3.31
N GLN A 228 -13.45 -0.09 -4.60
CA GLN A 228 -14.77 0.36 -5.08
C GLN A 228 -15.89 -0.66 -4.81
N THR A 229 -15.62 -1.95 -4.99
CA THR A 229 -16.64 -3.01 -4.82
C THR A 229 -17.07 -3.19 -3.36
N ASP A 230 -16.15 -2.93 -2.40
CA ASP A 230 -16.45 -3.02 -0.97
C ASP A 230 -17.33 -1.87 -0.47
N ASP A 231 -17.34 -0.73 -1.17
CA ASP A 231 -18.08 0.47 -0.76
C ASP A 231 -19.54 0.47 -1.28
N ASP A 232 -19.82 -0.22 -2.39
CA ASP A 232 -21.18 -0.42 -2.95
C ASP A 232 -22.15 -1.20 -2.01
N GLN A 233 -21.66 -1.77 -0.90
CA GLN A 233 -22.46 -2.54 0.06
C GLN A 233 -22.99 -1.72 1.24
N VAL A 234 -22.74 -0.40 1.29
CA VAL A 234 -23.15 0.46 2.40
C VAL A 234 -24.49 1.14 2.09
N GLY A 235 -25.49 0.94 2.96
CA GLY A 235 -26.85 1.48 2.75
C GLY A 235 -26.97 3.01 2.83
N PHE A 236 -25.95 3.70 3.37
CA PHE A 236 -25.96 5.15 3.58
C PHE A 236 -24.63 5.81 3.17
N TYR A 237 -24.70 6.85 2.33
CA TYR A 237 -23.53 7.60 1.85
C TYR A 237 -22.71 8.25 2.96
N GLN A 238 -23.29 8.54 4.13
CA GLN A 238 -22.55 9.11 5.27
C GLN A 238 -21.59 8.09 5.87
N ASP A 239 -22.03 6.85 6.05
CA ASP A 239 -21.20 5.77 6.58
C ASP A 239 -20.10 5.40 5.57
N GLU A 240 -20.42 5.45 4.28
CA GLU A 240 -19.45 5.26 3.19
C GLU A 240 -18.36 6.34 3.21
N LEU A 241 -18.71 7.62 3.39
CA LEU A 241 -17.74 8.71 3.53
C LEU A 241 -16.80 8.51 4.72
N VAL A 242 -17.31 8.07 5.87
CA VAL A 242 -16.48 7.79 7.06
C VAL A 242 -15.50 6.66 6.76
N LYS A 243 -15.97 5.56 6.15
CA LYS A 243 -15.12 4.43 5.77
C LYS A 243 -14.03 4.82 4.76
N VAL A 244 -14.37 5.60 3.75
CA VAL A 244 -13.39 6.10 2.77
C VAL A 244 -12.35 6.99 3.45
N ALA A 245 -12.76 7.89 4.34
CA ALA A 245 -11.83 8.73 5.10
C ALA A 245 -10.90 7.91 6.01
N GLU A 246 -11.41 6.86 6.66
CA GLU A 246 -10.60 5.92 7.44
C GLU A 246 -9.59 5.17 6.56
N LYS A 247 -10.02 4.64 5.40
CA LYS A 247 -9.13 3.97 4.44
C LYS A 247 -8.01 4.90 3.94
N ILE A 248 -8.30 6.16 3.63
CA ILE A 248 -7.30 7.16 3.21
C ILE A 248 -6.29 7.41 4.33
N ARG A 249 -6.76 7.60 5.57
CA ARG A 249 -5.89 7.79 6.74
C ARG A 249 -4.98 6.57 6.94
N ASP A 250 -5.54 5.38 6.87
CA ASP A 250 -4.83 4.13 7.09
C ASP A 250 -3.76 3.92 6.02
N LEU A 251 -4.08 4.15 4.73
CA LEU A 251 -3.10 4.11 3.64
C LEU A 251 -1.93 5.07 3.87
N ARG A 252 -2.22 6.33 4.17
CA ARG A 252 -1.19 7.37 4.40
C ARG A 252 -0.31 7.08 5.63
N SER A 253 -0.78 6.25 6.55
CA SER A 253 -0.02 5.86 7.74
C SER A 253 1.00 4.74 7.47
N ILE A 254 0.88 4.02 6.34
CA ILE A 254 1.78 2.90 6.02
C ILE A 254 3.14 3.47 5.60
N PRO A 255 4.25 3.07 6.26
CA PRO A 255 5.58 3.51 5.86
C PRO A 255 5.96 2.92 4.51
N VAL A 256 6.32 3.79 3.56
CA VAL A 256 6.80 3.41 2.23
C VAL A 256 8.31 3.54 2.17
N GLU A 257 9.01 2.51 1.70
CA GLU A 257 10.46 2.54 1.49
C GLU A 257 10.81 3.43 0.28
N ARG A 258 10.98 4.73 0.50
CA ARG A 258 11.17 5.74 -0.56
C ARG A 258 12.40 5.52 -1.47
N ARG A 259 13.35 4.68 -1.07
CA ARG A 259 14.58 4.39 -1.84
C ARG A 259 14.40 3.33 -2.92
N TYR A 260 13.26 2.64 -2.93
CA TYR A 260 13.02 1.46 -3.75
C TYR A 260 11.60 1.53 -4.32
N SER A 261 11.46 1.61 -5.65
CA SER A 261 10.15 1.55 -6.32
C SER A 261 10.22 0.67 -7.56
N TYR A 262 9.07 0.08 -7.93
CA TYR A 262 8.99 -0.70 -9.16
C TYR A 262 9.22 0.19 -10.38
N GLU A 263 8.59 1.36 -10.41
CA GLU A 263 8.76 2.40 -11.43
C GLU A 263 9.35 3.65 -10.75
N GLN A 264 10.57 4.04 -11.13
CA GLN A 264 11.24 5.21 -10.55
C GLN A 264 10.61 6.51 -11.05
N GLY A 265 10.57 7.53 -10.21
CA GLY A 265 10.03 8.85 -10.57
C GLY A 265 8.49 8.93 -10.69
N THR A 266 7.77 7.84 -10.39
CA THR A 266 6.31 7.84 -10.33
C THR A 266 5.82 7.88 -8.88
N PRO A 267 4.56 8.33 -8.66
CA PRO A 267 3.96 8.30 -7.33
C PRO A 267 3.96 6.89 -6.73
N SER A 268 4.02 6.82 -5.40
CA SER A 268 4.01 5.56 -4.69
C SER A 268 2.66 4.87 -4.77
N LEU A 269 2.63 3.54 -4.57
CA LEU A 269 1.37 2.79 -4.51
C LEU A 269 0.40 3.40 -3.48
N SER A 270 0.90 3.80 -2.31
CA SER A 270 0.10 4.46 -1.28
C SER A 270 -0.52 5.78 -1.77
N GLU A 271 0.25 6.62 -2.46
CA GLU A 271 -0.23 7.91 -2.98
C GLU A 271 -1.27 7.71 -4.08
N ILE A 272 -1.04 6.75 -4.98
CA ILE A 272 -1.96 6.43 -6.07
C ILE A 272 -3.30 5.93 -5.52
N LEU A 273 -3.27 4.98 -4.58
CA LEU A 273 -4.50 4.45 -3.97
C LEU A 273 -5.22 5.50 -3.12
N SER A 274 -4.47 6.32 -2.38
CA SER A 274 -5.06 7.42 -1.59
C SER A 274 -5.77 8.42 -2.51
N LYS A 275 -5.14 8.80 -3.63
CA LYS A 275 -5.74 9.71 -4.61
C LYS A 275 -6.99 9.11 -5.24
N ALA A 276 -6.99 7.83 -5.58
CA ALA A 276 -8.17 7.15 -6.11
C ALA A 276 -9.35 7.20 -5.11
N LEU A 277 -9.08 7.02 -3.81
CA LEU A 277 -10.09 7.14 -2.77
C LEU A 277 -10.55 8.59 -2.53
N GLU A 278 -9.66 9.57 -2.65
CA GLU A 278 -10.03 11.00 -2.58
C GLU A 278 -10.96 11.41 -3.72
N GLU A 279 -10.75 10.86 -4.92
CA GLU A 279 -11.64 11.04 -6.06
C GLU A 279 -13.02 10.42 -5.78
N GLU A 280 -13.07 9.22 -5.20
CA GLU A 280 -14.32 8.58 -4.76
C GLU A 280 -15.02 9.39 -3.66
N GLU A 281 -14.28 9.86 -2.65
CA GLU A 281 -14.80 10.73 -1.60
C GLU A 281 -15.45 11.99 -2.19
N ALA A 282 -14.81 12.61 -3.19
CA ALA A 282 -15.34 13.77 -3.88
C ALA A 282 -16.63 13.46 -4.64
N VAL A 283 -16.74 12.27 -5.25
CA VAL A 283 -17.97 11.80 -5.90
C VAL A 283 -19.08 11.59 -4.86
N LEU A 284 -18.79 10.92 -3.75
CA LEU A 284 -19.75 10.69 -2.67
C LEU A 284 -20.27 11.99 -2.05
N ARG A 285 -19.38 12.96 -1.80
CA ARG A 285 -19.79 14.30 -1.33
C ARG A 285 -20.71 15.00 -2.33
N LYS A 286 -20.43 14.90 -3.64
CA LYS A 286 -21.31 15.44 -4.69
C LYS A 286 -22.66 14.73 -4.71
N ARG A 287 -22.69 13.40 -4.59
CA ARG A 287 -23.95 12.62 -4.51
C ARG A 287 -24.77 13.04 -3.30
N LEU A 288 -24.16 13.19 -2.13
CA LEU A 288 -24.82 13.65 -0.91
C LEU A 288 -25.32 15.11 -1.03
N GLN A 289 -24.57 15.98 -1.69
CA GLN A 289 -25.01 17.34 -1.99
C GLN A 289 -26.17 17.38 -2.98
N ILE A 290 -26.15 16.55 -4.02
CA ILE A 290 -27.26 16.43 -4.97
C ILE A 290 -28.47 15.84 -4.27
N GLN A 291 -28.32 14.79 -3.46
CA GLN A 291 -29.41 14.21 -2.69
C GLN A 291 -29.99 15.25 -1.74
N SER A 292 -29.17 15.98 -0.98
CA SER A 292 -29.69 17.05 -0.11
C SER A 292 -30.40 18.12 -0.94
N ARG A 293 -29.84 18.57 -2.07
CA ARG A 293 -30.50 19.52 -2.98
C ARG A 293 -31.77 18.97 -3.62
N ILE A 294 -31.86 17.69 -3.95
CA ILE A 294 -33.07 17.04 -4.48
C ILE A 294 -34.09 16.89 -3.36
N THR A 295 -33.70 16.50 -2.15
CA THR A 295 -34.58 16.47 -0.99
C THR A 295 -35.11 17.87 -0.69
N TYR A 296 -34.26 18.91 -0.72
CA TYR A 296 -34.65 20.31 -0.53
C TYR A 296 -35.45 20.89 -1.72
N LYS A 297 -35.13 20.56 -2.99
CA LYS A 297 -35.85 21.03 -4.18
C LYS A 297 -37.13 20.24 -4.48
N LYS A 298 -37.19 18.94 -4.17
CA LYS A 298 -38.45 18.17 -4.15
C LYS A 298 -39.32 18.61 -2.97
N TRP A 299 -38.74 19.05 -1.85
CA TRP A 299 -39.51 19.74 -0.81
C TRP A 299 -40.13 21.05 -1.29
N THR A 300 -39.46 21.80 -2.18
CA THR A 300 -40.05 23.05 -2.71
C THR A 300 -40.96 22.83 -3.92
N ASN A 301 -40.78 21.75 -4.71
CA ASN A 301 -41.47 21.58 -6.01
C ASN A 301 -42.29 20.28 -6.15
N MET A 302 -42.33 19.37 -5.18
CA MET A 302 -43.30 18.28 -5.18
C MET A 302 -44.50 18.63 -4.31
N LEU A 303 -45.66 18.63 -4.95
CA LEU A 303 -47.02 18.53 -4.41
C LEU A 303 -47.26 17.26 -3.57
N PHE A 304 -46.28 16.81 -2.80
CA PHE A 304 -46.53 15.96 -1.65
C PHE A 304 -46.59 16.88 -0.45
N SER A 305 -47.80 17.00 0.11
CA SER A 305 -48.02 17.58 1.43
C SER A 305 -46.85 17.21 2.36
N PRO A 306 -46.27 18.16 3.11
CA PRO A 306 -45.27 17.83 4.13
C PRO A 306 -45.76 16.61 4.90
N PHE A 307 -44.87 15.70 5.26
CA PHE A 307 -45.24 14.56 6.11
C PHE A 307 -45.69 15.14 7.46
N HIS A 308 -46.96 15.51 7.53
CA HIS A 308 -47.60 16.03 8.70
C HIS A 308 -48.11 14.82 9.44
N LEU A 309 -47.54 14.58 10.61
CA LEU A 309 -48.13 13.64 11.54
C LEU A 309 -49.50 14.21 11.94
N ARG A 310 -50.56 13.67 11.34
CA ARG A 310 -51.91 14.04 11.71
C ARG A 310 -52.27 13.32 13.00
N VAL A 311 -52.58 14.10 14.02
CA VAL A 311 -52.96 13.60 15.33
C VAL A 311 -54.38 14.06 15.66
N SER A 312 -55.14 13.17 16.32
CA SER A 312 -56.49 13.49 16.81
C SER A 312 -56.49 14.41 18.04
N ALA A 313 -55.31 14.65 18.62
CA ALA A 313 -55.12 15.56 19.74
C ALA A 313 -55.19 17.02 19.29
N THR A 314 -55.68 17.90 20.17
CA THR A 314 -55.62 19.35 19.92
C THR A 314 -54.19 19.85 20.03
N MET A 315 -53.87 20.98 19.40
CA MET A 315 -52.50 21.50 19.44
C MET A 315 -52.05 21.84 20.87
N GLU A 316 -52.96 22.30 21.73
CA GLU A 316 -52.64 22.50 23.15
C GLU A 316 -52.16 21.19 23.80
N GLN A 317 -52.81 20.06 23.48
CA GLN A 317 -52.44 18.73 23.99
C GLN A 317 -51.11 18.26 23.40
N VAL A 318 -50.87 18.46 22.10
CA VAL A 318 -49.60 18.12 21.44
C VAL A 318 -48.45 18.89 22.07
N VAL A 319 -48.58 20.21 22.22
CA VAL A 319 -47.54 21.06 22.80
C VAL A 319 -47.26 20.66 24.25
N TYR A 320 -48.29 20.34 25.01
CA TYR A 320 -48.13 19.88 26.38
C TYR A 320 -47.49 18.49 26.47
N LEU A 321 -47.84 17.56 25.57
CA LEU A 321 -47.19 16.26 25.45
C LEU A 321 -45.69 16.40 25.19
N PHE A 322 -45.30 17.22 24.20
CA PHE A 322 -43.90 17.50 23.92
C PHE A 322 -43.20 18.16 25.10
N ARG A 323 -43.88 19.05 25.83
CA ARG A 323 -43.35 19.63 27.06
C ARG A 323 -43.02 18.57 28.10
N VAL A 324 -43.95 17.65 28.37
CA VAL A 324 -43.73 16.55 29.32
C VAL A 324 -42.56 15.68 28.87
N LEU A 325 -42.51 15.28 27.60
CA LEU A 325 -41.42 14.46 27.05
C LEU A 325 -40.04 15.15 27.15
N ILE A 326 -39.98 16.47 26.96
CA ILE A 326 -38.75 17.24 27.16
C ILE A 326 -38.38 17.30 28.65
N GLU A 327 -39.35 17.59 29.53
CA GLU A 327 -39.11 17.76 30.98
C GLU A 327 -38.66 16.46 31.66
N ILE A 328 -39.18 15.29 31.21
CA ILE A 328 -38.74 13.98 31.71
C ILE A 328 -37.43 13.50 31.07
N GLY A 329 -36.85 14.27 30.14
CA GLY A 329 -35.59 13.94 29.46
C GLY A 329 -35.71 12.88 28.36
N PHE A 330 -36.91 12.59 27.86
CA PHE A 330 -37.09 11.70 26.71
C PHE A 330 -36.49 12.31 25.43
N PHE A 331 -36.62 13.63 25.26
CA PHE A 331 -35.93 14.37 24.20
C PHE A 331 -34.76 15.17 24.79
N THR A 332 -33.53 14.83 24.39
CA THR A 332 -32.31 15.54 24.79
C THR A 332 -31.67 16.28 23.62
N GLY A 333 -31.01 17.41 23.89
CA GLY A 333 -30.03 18.01 22.96
C GLY A 333 -30.52 19.10 22.00
N MET A 334 -31.80 19.48 22.00
CA MET A 334 -32.29 20.62 21.19
C MET A 334 -32.74 21.82 22.04
N LYS A 335 -32.62 23.02 21.47
CA LYS A 335 -33.14 24.26 22.09
C LYS A 335 -34.68 24.26 22.00
N LYS A 336 -35.35 24.82 23.02
CA LYS A 336 -36.83 24.92 23.07
C LYS A 336 -37.47 25.49 21.80
N VAL A 337 -36.83 26.49 21.19
CA VAL A 337 -37.30 27.13 19.94
C VAL A 337 -37.30 26.14 18.77
N THR A 338 -36.33 25.23 18.70
CA THR A 338 -36.24 24.20 17.65
C THR A 338 -37.40 23.20 17.74
N TYR A 339 -37.86 22.86 18.95
CA TYR A 339 -39.05 22.02 19.14
C TYR A 339 -40.33 22.74 18.68
N PHE A 340 -40.45 24.04 18.94
CA PHE A 340 -41.62 24.80 18.49
C PHE A 340 -41.70 24.86 16.96
N ASP A 341 -40.56 25.09 16.31
CA ASP A 341 -40.46 25.04 14.85
C ASP A 341 -40.77 23.65 14.31
N TYR A 342 -40.31 22.59 14.99
CA TYR A 342 -40.60 21.21 14.60
C TYR A 342 -42.11 20.91 14.67
N ILE A 343 -42.76 21.22 15.80
CA ILE A 343 -44.20 21.02 15.98
C ILE A 343 -44.98 21.81 14.92
N ALA A 344 -44.61 23.08 14.70
CA ALA A 344 -45.29 23.94 13.72
C ALA A 344 -45.20 23.42 12.28
N LYS A 345 -44.10 22.76 11.92
CA LYS A 345 -43.80 22.33 10.55
C LYS A 345 -44.22 20.89 10.24
N HIS A 346 -44.39 20.05 11.26
CA HIS A 346 -44.51 18.60 11.07
C HIS A 346 -45.71 17.96 11.75
N ILE A 347 -46.53 18.71 12.50
CA ILE A 347 -47.70 18.16 13.18
C ILE A 347 -48.96 18.91 12.77
N GLU A 348 -49.92 18.17 12.23
CA GLU A 348 -51.28 18.63 11.96
C GLU A 348 -52.23 18.07 13.00
N THR A 349 -53.24 18.84 13.36
CA THR A 349 -54.34 18.35 14.19
C THR A 349 -55.60 18.28 13.35
N ASP A 350 -56.53 17.38 13.68
CA ASP A 350 -57.81 17.26 12.96
C ASP A 350 -58.60 18.58 12.90
N TYR A 351 -58.33 19.50 13.83
CA TYR A 351 -59.01 20.79 13.93
C TYR A 351 -58.33 21.94 13.18
N GLN A 352 -57.04 21.82 12.86
CA GLN A 352 -56.27 22.94 12.29
C GLN A 352 -54.97 22.46 11.62
N GLN A 353 -54.76 22.95 10.39
CA GLN A 353 -53.68 22.52 9.49
C GLN A 353 -52.34 23.23 9.69
N SER A 354 -52.31 24.42 10.31
CA SER A 354 -51.06 25.13 10.58
C SER A 354 -51.15 26.03 11.80
N PHE A 355 -50.03 26.18 12.50
CA PHE A 355 -49.94 26.96 13.73
C PHE A 355 -48.72 27.87 13.69
N SER A 356 -48.87 29.09 14.21
CA SER A 356 -47.73 29.97 14.39
C SER A 356 -46.87 29.49 15.57
N THR A 357 -45.55 29.67 15.44
CA THR A 357 -44.58 29.38 16.50
C THR A 357 -44.88 30.20 17.78
N GLY A 358 -45.44 31.40 17.63
CA GLY A 358 -45.92 32.23 18.74
C GLY A 358 -47.09 31.61 19.51
N TYR A 359 -48.05 30.99 18.83
CA TYR A 359 -49.15 30.27 19.46
C TYR A 359 -48.63 29.07 20.26
N ILE A 360 -47.76 28.26 19.66
CA ILE A 360 -47.13 27.10 20.31
C ILE A 360 -46.36 27.53 21.57
N LYS A 361 -45.55 28.59 21.47
CA LYS A 361 -44.79 29.14 22.61
C LYS A 361 -45.71 29.56 23.76
N ASN A 362 -46.84 30.20 23.46
CA ASN A 362 -47.80 30.61 24.50
C ASN A 362 -48.42 29.39 25.20
N LYS A 363 -48.86 28.38 24.44
CA LYS A 363 -49.44 27.14 25.00
C LYS A 363 -48.44 26.31 25.77
N TYR A 364 -47.18 26.32 25.37
CA TYR A 364 -46.10 25.66 26.10
C TYR A 364 -45.92 26.26 27.50
N ASN A 365 -45.93 27.59 27.62
CA ASN A 365 -45.71 28.27 28.90
C ASN A 365 -46.94 28.23 29.82
N ASN A 366 -48.15 28.26 29.26
CA ASN A 366 -49.40 28.39 30.02
C ASN A 366 -50.37 27.21 29.72
N PRO A 367 -50.08 25.99 30.17
CA PRO A 367 -50.97 24.85 29.97
C PRO A 367 -52.23 24.97 30.82
N LYS A 368 -53.39 24.63 30.25
CA LYS A 368 -54.66 24.54 30.99
C LYS A 368 -54.75 23.19 31.71
N GLN A 369 -55.42 23.16 32.87
CA GLN A 369 -55.62 21.93 33.65
C GLN A 369 -56.31 20.82 32.84
N LEU A 370 -57.38 21.16 32.12
CA LEU A 370 -58.10 20.26 31.21
C LEU A 370 -57.19 19.60 30.16
N THR A 371 -56.20 20.33 29.65
CA THR A 371 -55.22 19.82 28.68
C THR A 371 -54.28 18.82 29.34
N SER A 372 -53.82 19.11 30.56
CA SER A 372 -52.99 18.20 31.35
C SER A 372 -53.70 16.90 31.66
N ASP A 373 -54.95 16.98 32.14
CA ASP A 373 -55.76 15.80 32.47
C ASP A 373 -55.98 14.92 31.23
N LYS A 374 -56.17 15.52 30.04
CA LYS A 374 -56.32 14.78 28.79
C LYS A 374 -55.02 14.11 28.35
N VAL A 375 -53.89 14.79 28.42
CA VAL A 375 -52.58 14.18 28.09
C VAL A 375 -52.24 13.06 29.07
N LYS A 376 -52.54 13.22 30.37
CA LYS A 376 -52.44 12.15 31.37
C LYS A 376 -53.29 10.93 30.97
N SER A 377 -54.50 11.14 30.47
CA SER A 377 -55.34 10.03 29.98
C SER A 377 -54.72 9.28 28.79
N TYR A 378 -54.01 9.97 27.89
CA TYR A 378 -53.29 9.31 26.79
C TYR A 378 -52.17 8.40 27.30
N PHE A 379 -51.39 8.88 28.27
CA PHE A 379 -50.35 8.05 28.89
C PHE A 379 -50.93 6.81 29.60
N LEU A 380 -52.02 6.97 30.35
CA LEU A 380 -52.69 5.85 31.01
C LEU A 380 -53.23 4.82 30.01
N GLN A 381 -53.79 5.28 28.89
CA GLN A 381 -54.23 4.38 27.80
C GLN A 381 -53.06 3.65 27.17
N ALA A 382 -51.92 4.32 26.95
CA ALA A 382 -50.72 3.68 26.43
C ALA A 382 -50.18 2.60 27.40
N VAL A 383 -50.14 2.89 28.70
CA VAL A 383 -49.74 1.92 29.73
C VAL A 383 -50.69 0.71 29.74
N GLN A 384 -52.00 0.95 29.69
CA GLN A 384 -52.99 -0.12 29.62
C GLN A 384 -52.79 -0.97 28.36
N TRP A 385 -52.61 -0.36 27.20
CA TRP A 385 -52.39 -1.08 25.94
C TRP A 385 -51.12 -1.95 26.00
N ILE A 386 -50.02 -1.44 26.57
CA ILE A 386 -48.78 -2.19 26.77
C ILE A 386 -49.00 -3.40 27.68
N ASN A 387 -49.76 -3.24 28.77
CA ASN A 387 -50.06 -4.33 29.69
C ASN A 387 -50.95 -5.40 29.05
N ASP A 388 -51.90 -4.99 28.20
CA ASP A 388 -52.82 -5.87 27.49
C ASP A 388 -52.14 -6.57 26.29
N HIS A 389 -51.02 -6.04 25.79
CA HIS A 389 -50.25 -6.55 24.64
C HIS A 389 -48.76 -6.65 24.99
N PRO A 390 -48.36 -7.55 25.91
CA PRO A 390 -46.94 -7.77 26.18
C PRO A 390 -46.24 -8.21 24.87
N PRO A 391 -44.98 -7.80 24.67
CA PRO A 391 -44.22 -8.21 23.49
C PRO A 391 -44.23 -9.74 23.42
N ALA A 392 -44.56 -10.28 22.24
CA ALA A 392 -44.46 -11.72 22.00
C ALA A 392 -43.01 -12.15 22.25
N ASP A 393 -42.84 -13.18 23.09
CA ASP A 393 -41.54 -13.77 23.41
C ASP A 393 -40.78 -14.24 22.15
#